data_AF-A0A352KF37-F1
#
_entry.id   AF-A0A352KF37-F1
#
_cell.length_a   1.000
_cell.length_b   1.000
_cell.length_c   1.000
_cell.angle_alpha   90.00
_cell.angle_beta   90.00
_cell.angle_gamma   90.00
#
_symmetry.space_group_name_H-M   'P 1'
#
loop_
_entity.id
_entity.type
_entity.pdbx_description
1 polymer ?
#
loop_
_entity_poly.entity_id
_entity_poly.type
_entity_poly.pdbx_seq_one_letter_code
_entity_poly.pdbx_strand_id
1 'polypeptide(L)'
;RNFYSAQTTAFFLFQLAFCGTAVTIVSGAVAERMKFSGYLIVAGLLSGIVYPVFGHWAWAGALYEDAPGWLAQMGFVDFAGSTVVHSTGGWIALAAILTIGPRIGRFGPQGKAIEGHDIPLAALGMFLLWL
;
A
#
# COMPACT_ATOMS: atom_id res chain seq x y z
N ARG A 1 -28.12 -2.58 12.05
CA ARG A 1 -27.11 -1.58 11.61
C ARG A 1 -27.38 -1.27 10.14
N ASN A 2 -27.55 0.00 9.75
CA ASN A 2 -27.86 0.37 8.37
C ASN A 2 -26.54 0.53 7.60
N PHE A 3 -26.17 -0.48 6.81
CA PHE A 3 -24.96 -0.47 5.97
C PHE A 3 -24.97 0.62 4.88
N TYR A 4 -26.12 1.27 4.66
CA TYR A 4 -26.33 2.33 3.67
C TYR A 4 -26.34 3.74 4.26
N SER A 5 -25.84 3.92 5.50
CA SER A 5 -25.71 5.25 6.09
C SER A 5 -24.63 6.06 5.37
N ALA A 6 -24.81 7.39 5.31
CA ALA A 6 -23.80 8.29 4.72
C ALA A 6 -22.43 8.14 5.41
N GLN A 7 -22.43 7.88 6.72
CA GLN A 7 -21.24 7.65 7.53
C GLN A 7 -20.50 6.37 7.09
N THR A 8 -21.23 5.27 6.88
CA THR A 8 -20.63 4.00 6.42
C THR A 8 -20.04 4.16 5.02
N THR A 9 -20.74 4.85 4.12
CA THR A 9 -20.24 5.12 2.76
C THR A 9 -18.99 6.00 2.79
N ALA A 10 -19.00 7.07 3.59
CA ALA A 10 -17.83 7.95 3.74
C ALA A 10 -16.62 7.19 4.33
N PHE A 11 -16.84 6.37 5.35
CA PHE A 11 -15.81 5.51 5.93
C PHE A 11 -15.25 4.53 4.89
N PHE A 12 -16.12 3.88 4.11
CA PHE A 12 -15.70 2.97 3.06
C PHE A 12 -14.84 3.67 2.01
N LEU A 13 -15.26 4.84 1.52
CA LEU A 13 -14.49 5.61 0.53
C LEU A 13 -13.13 6.07 1.09
N PHE A 14 -13.09 6.45 2.37
CA PHE A 14 -11.84 6.79 3.05
C PHE A 14 -10.89 5.59 3.13
N GLN A 15 -11.38 4.42 3.54
CA GLN A 15 -10.57 3.19 3.58
C GLN A 15 -10.18 2.69 2.19
N LEU A 16 -11.03 2.91 1.18
CA LEU A 16 -10.72 2.59 -0.21
C LEU A 16 -9.52 3.41 -0.71
N ALA A 17 -9.44 4.69 -0.34
CA ALA A 17 -8.27 5.52 -0.65
C ALA A 17 -6.99 4.97 0.01
N PHE A 18 -7.05 4.57 1.28
CA PHE A 18 -5.92 3.97 1.99
C PHE A 18 -5.47 2.63 1.38
N CYS A 19 -6.43 1.79 1.00
CA CYS A 19 -6.16 0.56 0.25
C CYS A 19 -5.45 0.85 -1.08
N GLY A 20 -5.94 1.87 -1.81
CA GLY A 20 -5.32 2.36 -3.03
C GLY A 20 -3.87 2.78 -2.82
N THR A 21 -3.60 3.54 -1.75
CA THR A 21 -2.23 3.95 -1.36
C THR A 21 -1.32 2.75 -1.10
N ALA A 22 -1.79 1.73 -0.37
CA ALA A 22 -1.00 0.53 -0.12
C ALA A 22 -0.62 -0.19 -1.44
N VAL A 23 -1.55 -0.25 -2.40
CA VAL A 23 -1.31 -0.86 -3.71
C VAL A 23 -0.33 -0.04 -4.55
N THR A 24 -0.46 1.29 -4.57
CA THR A 24 0.39 2.15 -5.41
C THR A 24 1.82 2.26 -4.92
N ILE A 25 2.11 1.97 -3.64
CA ILE A 25 3.50 1.77 -3.15
C ILE A 25 4.21 0.68 -3.97
N VAL A 26 3.52 -0.41 -4.30
CA VAL A 26 4.09 -1.52 -5.07
C VAL A 26 4.41 -1.10 -6.51
N SER A 27 3.57 -0.25 -7.13
CA SER A 27 3.76 0.16 -8.52
C SER A 27 5.07 0.93 -8.73
N GLY A 28 5.38 1.88 -7.85
CA GLY A 28 6.63 2.64 -7.88
C GLY A 28 7.85 1.74 -7.66
N ALA A 29 7.72 0.78 -6.73
CA ALA A 29 8.77 -0.18 -6.43
C ALA A 29 9.10 -1.08 -7.63
N VAL A 30 8.10 -1.55 -8.39
CA VAL A 30 8.23 -2.54 -9.47
C VAL A 30 8.29 -1.96 -10.88
N ALA A 31 8.23 -0.63 -11.01
CA ALA A 31 8.30 0.10 -12.28
C ALA A 31 9.44 -0.37 -13.22
N GLU A 32 9.22 -0.25 -14.53
CA GLU A 32 10.15 -0.57 -15.64
C GLU A 32 10.42 -2.06 -15.92
N ARG A 33 10.14 -2.99 -14.99
CA ARG A 33 10.52 -4.41 -15.19
C ARG A 33 9.47 -5.46 -14.82
N MET A 34 8.38 -5.07 -14.16
CA MET A 34 7.26 -5.98 -13.93
C MET A 34 6.30 -5.96 -15.11
N LYS A 35 5.83 -7.15 -15.53
CA LYS A 35 4.75 -7.25 -16.51
C LYS A 35 3.46 -6.67 -15.92
N PHE A 36 2.69 -5.94 -16.71
CA PHE A 36 1.44 -5.32 -16.28
C PHE A 36 0.44 -6.35 -15.71
N SER A 37 0.33 -7.53 -16.34
CA SER A 37 -0.51 -8.62 -15.82
C SER A 37 -0.08 -9.11 -14.43
N GLY A 38 1.23 -9.18 -14.18
CA GLY A 38 1.76 -9.50 -12.85
C GLY A 38 1.39 -8.42 -11.83
N TYR A 39 1.47 -7.14 -12.22
CA TYR A 39 1.06 -6.03 -11.36
C TYR A 39 -0.42 -6.11 -11.01
N LEU A 40 -1.31 -6.40 -11.97
CA LEU A 40 -2.75 -6.55 -11.71
C LEU A 40 -3.05 -7.69 -10.72
N ILE A 41 -2.33 -8.81 -10.81
CA ILE A 41 -2.49 -9.92 -9.87
C ILE A 41 -2.08 -9.48 -8.46
N VAL A 42 -0.92 -8.85 -8.31
CA VAL A 42 -0.44 -8.36 -7.00
C VAL A 42 -1.39 -7.30 -6.44
N ALA A 43 -1.85 -6.37 -7.27
CA ALA A 43 -2.83 -5.35 -6.88
C ALA A 43 -4.14 -5.98 -6.40
N GLY A 44 -4.68 -6.97 -7.12
CA GLY A 44 -5.89 -7.70 -6.73
C GLY A 44 -5.72 -8.48 -5.43
N LEU A 45 -4.60 -9.18 -5.25
CA LEU A 45 -4.29 -9.91 -4.01
C LEU A 45 -4.11 -8.96 -2.81
N LEU A 46 -3.38 -7.86 -3.00
CA LEU A 46 -3.13 -6.89 -1.95
C LEU A 46 -4.44 -6.19 -1.54
N SER A 47 -5.21 -5.68 -2.49
CA SER A 47 -6.46 -4.95 -2.20
C SER A 47 -7.61 -5.86 -1.75
N GLY A 48 -7.72 -7.07 -2.29
CA GLY A 48 -8.83 -7.98 -2.00
C GLY A 48 -8.61 -8.88 -0.78
N ILE A 49 -7.35 -9.15 -0.40
CA ILE A 49 -7.04 -10.12 0.66
C ILE A 49 -6.10 -9.52 1.69
N VAL A 50 -4.86 -9.17 1.33
CA VAL A 50 -3.82 -8.85 2.33
C VAL A 50 -4.18 -7.60 3.13
N TYR A 51 -4.54 -6.52 2.46
CA TYR A 51 -4.92 -5.25 3.08
C TYR A 51 -6.17 -5.39 3.96
N PRO A 52 -7.33 -5.90 3.49
CA PRO A 52 -8.52 -5.99 4.34
C PRO A 52 -8.35 -6.95 5.52
N VAL A 53 -7.57 -8.05 5.37
CA VAL A 53 -7.29 -8.96 6.49
C VAL A 53 -6.45 -8.29 7.57
N PHE A 54 -5.33 -7.67 7.20
CA PHE A 54 -4.48 -6.98 8.18
C PHE A 54 -5.17 -5.74 8.78
N GLY A 55 -5.88 -4.97 7.94
CA GLY A 55 -6.71 -3.85 8.39
C GLY A 55 -7.80 -4.29 9.36
N HIS A 56 -8.41 -5.46 9.18
CA HIS A 56 -9.35 -6.00 10.16
C HIS A 56 -8.66 -6.30 11.50
N TRP A 57 -7.47 -6.92 11.48
CA TRP A 57 -6.73 -7.21 12.71
C TRP A 57 -6.39 -5.96 13.52
N ALA A 58 -6.00 -4.87 12.86
CA ALA A 58 -5.56 -3.63 13.51
C ALA A 58 -6.70 -2.63 13.77
N TRP A 59 -7.70 -2.55 12.90
CA TRP A 59 -8.69 -1.44 12.88
C TRP A 59 -10.15 -1.88 12.89
N ALA A 60 -10.48 -3.17 13.03
CA ALA A 60 -11.89 -3.58 13.07
C ALA A 60 -12.70 -2.89 14.18
N GLY A 61 -12.06 -2.46 15.28
CA GLY A 61 -12.71 -1.71 16.35
C GLY A 61 -13.34 -0.38 15.91
N ALA A 62 -12.89 0.21 14.79
CA ALA A 62 -13.49 1.42 14.23
C ALA A 62 -14.87 1.18 13.60
N LEU A 63 -15.20 -0.08 13.26
CA LEU A 63 -16.50 -0.50 12.70
C LEU A 63 -17.30 -1.37 13.68
N TYR A 64 -16.62 -2.10 14.54
CA TYR A 64 -17.18 -3.12 15.44
C TYR A 64 -16.69 -2.88 16.87
N GLU A 65 -17.40 -2.07 17.63
CA GLU A 65 -17.06 -1.76 19.03
C GLU A 65 -16.96 -3.03 19.89
N ASP A 66 -17.89 -3.98 19.71
CA ASP A 66 -17.94 -5.24 20.48
C ASP A 66 -17.00 -6.33 19.94
N ALA A 67 -16.38 -6.11 18.78
CA ALA A 67 -15.52 -7.08 18.12
C ALA A 67 -14.29 -6.41 17.47
N PRO A 68 -13.42 -5.76 18.28
CA PRO A 68 -12.19 -5.18 17.77
C PRO A 68 -11.27 -6.26 17.22
N GLY A 69 -10.40 -5.89 16.30
CA GLY A 69 -9.41 -6.81 15.73
C GLY A 69 -8.43 -7.30 16.79
N TRP A 70 -7.90 -8.52 16.63
CA TRP A 70 -7.07 -9.14 17.66
C TRP A 70 -5.77 -8.36 17.95
N LEU A 71 -5.16 -7.69 16.96
CA LEU A 71 -4.01 -6.82 17.21
C LEU A 71 -4.41 -5.62 18.06
N ALA A 72 -5.54 -4.99 17.75
CA ALA A 72 -6.07 -3.88 18.56
C ALA A 72 -6.35 -4.31 20.01
N GLN A 73 -6.88 -5.52 20.22
CA GLN A 73 -7.11 -6.09 21.56
C GLN A 73 -5.81 -6.27 22.36
N MET A 74 -4.70 -6.58 21.68
CA MET A 74 -3.39 -6.67 22.32
C MET A 74 -2.72 -5.30 22.55
N GLY A 75 -3.39 -4.19 22.21
CA GLY A 75 -2.86 -2.84 22.38
C GLY A 75 -2.00 -2.34 21.20
N PHE A 76 -2.10 -2.97 20.02
CA PHE A 76 -1.47 -2.43 18.81
C PHE A 76 -2.10 -1.08 18.43
N VAL A 77 -1.25 -0.08 18.19
CA VAL A 77 -1.67 1.26 17.81
C VAL A 77 -1.06 1.64 16.47
N ASP A 78 -1.92 1.91 15.50
CA ASP A 78 -1.54 2.51 14.22
C ASP A 78 -2.60 3.56 13.86
N PHE A 79 -2.27 4.84 14.00
CA PHE A 79 -3.27 5.91 13.89
C PHE A 79 -3.73 6.14 12.45
N ALA A 80 -2.79 6.17 11.50
CA ALA A 80 -3.03 6.57 10.12
C ALA A 80 -2.47 5.58 9.08
N GLY A 81 -1.94 4.44 9.51
CA GLY A 81 -1.54 3.35 8.61
C GLY A 81 -0.05 3.27 8.35
N SER A 82 0.81 3.68 9.28
CA SER A 82 2.25 3.46 9.16
C SER A 82 2.57 1.97 8.95
N THR A 83 1.80 1.09 9.61
CA THR A 83 1.89 -0.35 9.40
C THR A 83 0.86 -0.81 8.38
N VAL A 84 -0.44 -0.57 8.64
CA VAL A 84 -1.55 -1.12 7.86
C VAL A 84 -1.46 -0.74 6.38
N VAL A 85 -1.06 0.49 6.07
CA VAL A 85 -0.92 0.99 4.69
C VAL A 85 0.54 0.87 4.22
N HIS A 86 1.45 1.60 4.87
CA HIS A 86 2.80 1.79 4.35
C HIS A 86 3.67 0.55 4.49
N SER A 87 3.72 -0.07 5.68
CA SER A 87 4.52 -1.28 5.87
C SER A 87 3.94 -2.46 5.08
N THR A 88 2.62 -2.66 5.05
CA THR A 88 1.98 -3.70 4.23
C THR A 88 2.36 -3.54 2.76
N GLY A 89 2.18 -2.35 2.19
CA GLY A 89 2.58 -2.06 0.80
C GLY A 89 4.08 -2.26 0.59
N GLY A 90 4.91 -1.81 1.55
CA GLY A 90 6.36 -1.94 1.52
C GLY A 90 6.87 -3.38 1.55
N TRP A 91 6.28 -4.26 2.38
CA TRP A 91 6.65 -5.67 2.45
C TRP A 91 6.25 -6.44 1.19
N ILE A 92 5.08 -6.15 0.63
CA ILE A 92 4.67 -6.72 -0.66
C ILE A 92 5.57 -6.20 -1.79
N ALA A 93 5.93 -4.92 -1.78
CA ALA A 93 6.89 -4.35 -2.71
C ALA A 93 8.26 -5.02 -2.61
N LEU A 94 8.77 -5.25 -1.40
CA LEU A 94 10.03 -5.96 -1.17
C LEU A 94 9.97 -7.39 -1.71
N ALA A 95 8.90 -8.15 -1.40
CA ALA A 95 8.72 -9.50 -1.91
C ALA A 95 8.69 -9.52 -3.45
N ALA A 96 8.00 -8.57 -4.07
CA ALA A 96 7.96 -8.43 -5.52
C ALA A 96 9.36 -8.13 -6.10
N ILE A 97 10.11 -7.20 -5.50
CA ILE A 97 11.48 -6.86 -5.92
C ILE A 97 12.43 -8.05 -5.79
N LEU A 98 12.36 -8.80 -4.69
CA LEU A 98 13.18 -10.00 -4.49
C LEU A 98 12.88 -11.08 -5.53
N THR A 99 11.64 -11.13 -6.03
CA THR A 99 11.22 -12.09 -7.05
C THR A 99 11.64 -11.67 -8.47
N ILE A 100 11.40 -10.41 -8.85
CA ILE A 100 11.67 -9.92 -10.22
C ILE A 100 13.13 -9.48 -10.40
N GLY A 101 13.85 -9.26 -9.31
CA GLY A 101 15.24 -8.84 -9.32
C GLY A 101 15.45 -7.33 -9.58
N PRO A 102 16.73 -6.92 -9.61
CA PRO A 102 17.11 -5.53 -9.83
C PRO A 102 16.85 -5.08 -11.27
N ARG A 103 16.80 -3.76 -11.48
CA ARG A 103 16.79 -3.18 -12.84
C ARG A 103 18.10 -3.52 -13.55
N ILE A 104 18.00 -3.82 -14.85
CA ILE A 104 19.14 -4.15 -15.71
C ILE A 104 20.12 -2.96 -15.72
N GLY A 105 21.40 -3.23 -15.52
CA GLY A 105 22.45 -2.19 -15.52
C GLY A 105 22.51 -1.32 -14.25
N ARG A 106 21.69 -1.58 -13.21
CA ARG A 106 21.74 -0.83 -11.94
C ARG A 106 22.96 -1.18 -11.07
N PHE A 107 23.36 -2.45 -11.08
CA PHE A 107 24.40 -3.00 -10.21
C PHE A 107 25.47 -3.76 -11.02
N GLY A 108 26.64 -3.99 -10.42
CA GLY A 108 27.77 -4.70 -11.03
C GLY A 108 28.89 -3.77 -11.52
N PRO A 109 29.98 -4.32 -12.09
CA PRO A 109 31.18 -3.55 -12.47
C PRO A 109 30.94 -2.41 -13.47
N GLN A 110 29.90 -2.55 -14.30
CA GLN A 110 29.48 -1.54 -15.30
C GLN A 110 28.16 -0.85 -14.89
N GLY A 111 27.69 -1.11 -13.67
CA GLY A 111 26.42 -0.59 -13.18
C GLY A 111 26.48 0.93 -13.00
N LYS A 112 25.37 1.60 -13.31
CA LYS A 112 25.23 3.05 -13.13
C LYS A 112 24.01 3.36 -12.27
N ALA A 113 24.03 4.53 -11.65
CA ALA A 113 22.82 5.09 -11.05
C ALA A 113 21.76 5.29 -12.14
N ILE A 114 20.50 5.07 -11.77
CA ILE A 114 19.36 5.41 -12.62
C ILE A 114 18.90 6.78 -12.16
N GLU A 115 19.16 7.79 -12.97
CA GLU A 115 18.81 9.18 -12.69
C GLU A 115 17.31 9.42 -12.86
N GLY A 116 16.79 10.40 -12.11
CA GLY A 116 15.41 10.86 -12.26
C GLY A 116 15.20 11.50 -13.65
N HIS A 117 14.13 11.13 -14.33
CA HIS A 117 13.85 11.64 -15.68
C HIS A 117 13.26 13.06 -15.67
N ASP A 118 12.59 13.46 -14.58
CA ASP A 118 11.96 14.78 -14.42
C ASP A 118 11.88 15.14 -12.91
N ILE A 119 12.78 16.01 -12.46
CA ILE A 119 12.86 16.44 -11.05
C ILE A 119 11.70 17.37 -10.67
N PRO A 120 11.30 18.37 -11.49
CA PRO A 120 10.09 19.15 -11.24
C PRO A 120 8.84 18.30 -11.05
N LEU A 121 8.63 17.28 -11.89
CA LEU A 121 7.47 16.38 -11.76
C LEU A 121 7.53 15.55 -10.47
N ALA A 122 8.71 15.05 -10.10
CA ALA A 122 8.91 14.36 -8.83
C ALA A 122 8.63 15.27 -7.61
N ALA A 123 9.06 16.54 -7.67
CA ALA A 123 8.78 17.52 -6.63
C ALA A 123 7.29 17.86 -6.54
N LEU A 124 6.59 18.01 -7.67
CA LEU A 124 5.13 18.17 -7.70
C LEU A 124 4.44 16.96 -7.04
N GLY A 125 4.86 15.74 -7.37
CA GLY A 125 4.34 14.52 -6.75
C GLY A 125 4.56 14.49 -5.24
N MET A 126 5.73 14.93 -4.76
CA MET A 126 6.01 15.06 -3.33
C MET A 126 5.05 16.03 -2.65
N PHE A 127 4.83 17.22 -3.22
CA PHE A 127 3.87 18.18 -2.65
C PHE A 127 2.44 17.63 -2.63
N LEU A 128 2.02 16.91 -3.68
CA LEU A 128 0.69 16.28 -3.71
C LEU A 128 0.53 15.16 -2.68
N LEU A 129 1.60 14.43 -2.34
CA LEU A 129 1.58 13.41 -1.29
C LEU A 129 1.61 14.01 0.13
N TRP A 130 2.08 15.24 0.27
CA TRP A 130 2.12 15.94 1.56
C TRP A 130 0.76 16.57 1.90
N LEU A 131 0.03 17.08 0.90
CA LEU A 131 -1.32 17.63 1.08
C LEU A 131 -2.33 16.58 1.57
#